data_AF-A0A966X3E2-F1
#
_entry.id   AF-A0A966X3E2-F1
#
_cell.length_a   1.000
_cell.length_b   1.000
_cell.length_c   1.000
_cell.angle_alpha   90.00
_cell.angle_beta   90.00
_cell.angle_gamma   90.00
#
_symmetry.space_group_name_H-M   'P 1'
#
loop_
_entity.id
_entity.type
_entity.pdbx_description
1 polymer ?
#
loop_
_entity_poly.entity_id
_entity_poly.type
_entity_poly.pdbx_seq_one_letter_code
_entity_poly.pdbx_strand_id
1 'polypeptide(L)' 'MQAAGMTHQGHLRARNEDAFWFDERRGFLSIADGLGGHGFGHLASQKAID' A
#
# COMPACT_ATOMS: atom_id res chain seq x y z
N MET A 1 20.16 -1.79 5.75
CA MET A 1 18.91 -2.58 5.76
C MET A 1 18.61 -2.93 4.32
N GLN A 2 18.10 -4.12 4.03
CA GLN A 2 17.59 -4.45 2.70
C GLN A 2 16.07 -4.62 2.81
N ALA A 3 15.32 -4.00 1.91
CA ALA A 3 13.87 -4.01 1.87
C ALA A 3 13.37 -4.34 0.45
N ALA A 4 12.32 -5.14 0.39
CA ALA A 4 11.60 -5.44 -0.84
C ALA A 4 10.10 -5.48 -0.51
N GLY A 5 9.27 -5.07 -1.45
CA GLY A 5 7.82 -5.04 -1.28
C GLY A 5 7.12 -5.68 -2.47
N MET A 6 6.03 -6.38 -2.19
CA MET A 6 5.14 -6.98 -3.18
C MET A 6 3.72 -6.98 -2.60
N THR A 7 2.73 -6.68 -3.42
CA THR A 7 1.31 -6.80 -3.05
C THR A 7 0.52 -7.43 -4.20
N HIS A 8 -0.63 -8.01 -3.89
CA HIS A 8 -1.52 -8.67 -4.84
C HIS A 8 -2.97 -8.38 -4.48
N GLN A 9 -3.81 -8.13 -5.48
CA GLN A 9 -5.24 -7.81 -5.33
C GLN A 9 -6.07 -8.90 -4.63
N GLY A 10 -5.56 -10.14 -4.66
CA GLY A 10 -6.30 -11.33 -4.27
C GLY A 10 -7.26 -11.78 -5.38
N HIS A 11 -8.13 -12.74 -5.05
CA HIS A 11 -9.02 -13.38 -6.04
C HIS A 11 -10.44 -12.79 -6.08
N LEU A 12 -10.82 -11.97 -5.09
CA LEU A 12 -12.20 -11.50 -4.91
C LEU A 12 -12.38 -10.01 -5.16
N ARG A 13 -11.39 -9.19 -4.79
CA ARG A 13 -11.48 -7.73 -4.96
C ARG A 13 -11.33 -7.39 -6.44
N ALA A 14 -12.00 -6.32 -6.87
CA ALA A 14 -11.87 -5.77 -8.22
C ALA A 14 -10.65 -4.85 -8.39
N ARG A 15 -10.03 -4.43 -7.28
CA ARG A 15 -8.84 -3.58 -7.27
C ARG A 15 -8.04 -3.84 -5.99
N ASN A 16 -6.71 -3.77 -6.10
CA ASN A 16 -5.83 -3.74 -4.94
C ASN A 16 -5.85 -2.35 -4.32
N GLU A 17 -6.12 -2.26 -3.02
CA GLU A 17 -6.14 -1.00 -2.28
C GLU A 17 -4.99 -0.92 -1.26
N ASP A 18 -4.05 -1.86 -1.31
CA ASP A 18 -2.80 -1.83 -0.55
C ASP A 18 -1.77 -0.92 -1.22
N ALA A 19 -0.93 -0.27 -0.41
CA ALA A 19 0.22 0.50 -0.86
C ALA A 19 1.39 0.31 0.13
N PHE A 20 2.63 0.36 -0.37
CA PHE A 20 3.83 0.32 0.47
C PHE A 20 4.91 1.28 -0.04
N TRP A 21 5.72 1.80 0.89
CA TRP A 21 6.89 2.63 0.62
C TRP A 21 8.02 2.29 1.59
N PHE A 22 9.27 2.45 1.15
CA PHE A 22 10.44 2.22 2.01
C PHE A 22 11.62 3.12 1.65
N ASP A 23 12.41 3.48 2.67
CA ASP A 23 13.70 4.15 2.54
C ASP A 23 14.74 3.39 3.36
N GLU A 24 15.55 2.59 2.67
CA GLU A 24 16.62 1.77 3.27
C GLU A 24 17.70 2.59 3.95
N ARG A 25 17.93 3.83 3.48
CA ARG A 25 18.98 4.72 4.02
C ARG A 25 18.55 5.28 5.35
N ARG A 26 17.26 5.59 5.51
CA ARG A 26 16.68 6.11 6.75
C ARG A 26 16.12 5.01 7.66
N GLY A 27 15.99 3.78 7.15
CA GLY A 27 15.42 2.66 7.91
C GLY A 27 13.90 2.78 8.11
N PHE A 28 13.20 3.44 7.17
CA PHE A 28 11.75 3.61 7.23
C PHE A 28 11.03 2.61 6.32
N LEU A 29 9.90 2.12 6.81
CA LEU A 29 8.96 1.25 6.11
C LEU A 29 7.56 1.76 6.40
N SER A 30 6.69 1.81 5.39
CA SER A 30 5.28 2.17 5.54
C SER A 30 4.42 1.28 4.67
N ILE A 31 3.27 0.89 5.22
CA ILE A 31 2.25 0.07 4.56
C ILE A 31 0.90 0.72 4.87
N ALA A 32 0.04 0.83 3.86
CA ALA A 32 -1.31 1.35 3.99
C ALA A 32 -2.31 0.42 3.30
N ASP A 33 -3.44 0.15 3.97
CA ASP A 33 -4.59 -0.59 3.42
C ASP A 33 -5.75 0.41 3.24
N GLY A 34 -6.21 0.55 2.00
CA GLY A 34 -7.35 1.38 1.66
C GLY A 34 -8.66 0.73 2.13
N LEU A 35 -9.47 1.49 2.86
CA LEU A 35 -10.77 1.00 3.33
C LEU A 35 -11.70 0.69 2.15
N GLY A 36 -11.98 -0.60 1.94
CA GLY A 36 -12.96 -1.07 0.96
C GLY A 36 -14.39 -0.64 1.28
N GLY A 37 -15.24 -0.64 0.24
CA GLY A 37 -16.67 -0.26 0.38
C GLY A 37 -16.94 1.25 0.39
N HIS A 38 -15.90 2.08 0.52
CA HIS A 38 -15.93 3.49 0.18
C HIS A 38 -15.24 3.70 -1.18
N GLY A 39 -15.67 4.72 -1.94
CA GLY A 39 -14.98 5.07 -3.18
C GLY A 39 -13.51 5.43 -2.92
N PHE A 40 -12.62 5.04 -3.84
CA PHE A 40 -11.23 5.51 -3.90
C PHE A 40 -10.26 5.01 -2.80
N GLY A 41 -10.49 3.84 -2.19
CA GLY A 41 -9.56 3.26 -1.20
C GLY A 41 -8.10 3.20 -1.67
N HIS A 42 -7.85 2.80 -2.92
CA HIS A 42 -6.51 2.83 -3.54
C HIS A 42 -5.84 4.22 -3.58
N LEU A 43 -6.60 5.31 -3.77
CA LEU A 43 -6.04 6.67 -3.75
C LEU A 43 -5.72 7.08 -2.31
N ALA A 44 -6.56 6.68 -1.36
CA ALA A 44 -6.34 6.97 0.05
C ALA A 44 -5.08 6.29 0.58
N SER A 45 -4.86 5.02 0.25
CA SER A 45 -3.66 4.28 0.67
C SER A 45 -2.39 4.81 0.03
N GLN A 46 -2.42 5.14 -1.27
CA GLN A 46 -1.30 5.83 -1.94
C GLN A 46 -0.97 7.16 -1.27
N LYS A 47 -1.98 7.99 -1.02
CA LYS A 47 -1.79 9.31 -0.39
C LYS A 47 -1.27 9.24 1.04
N ALA A 48 -1.47 8.13 1.74
CA ALA A 48 -0.98 7.93 3.10
C ALA A 48 0.52 7.61 3.14
N ILE A 49 1.10 7.14 2.04
CA ILE A 49 2.52 6.74 1.94
C ILE A 49 3.37 7.67 1.06
N ASP A 50 2.75 8.65 0.38
CA ASP A 50 3.41 9.76 -0.32
C ASP A 50 4.12 10.71 0.67
#